data_AF-A0A397NPQ1-F1
#
_entry.id   AF-A0A397NPQ1-F1
#
_cell.length_a   1.000
_cell.length_b   1.000
_cell.length_c   1.000
_cell.angle_alpha   90.00
_cell.angle_beta   90.00
_cell.angle_gamma   90.00
#
_symmetry.space_group_name_H-M   'P 1'
#
loop_
_entity.id
_entity.type
_entity.pdbx_description
1 polymer ?
#
loop_
_entity_poly.entity_id
_entity_poly.type
_entity_poly.pdbx_seq_one_letter_code
_entity_poly.pdbx_strand_id
1 'polypeptide(L)' 'MIDNFALAVSHGLMILIFWRLLKRPDLDREDAAPKPPRRRDA' A
#
# COMPACT_ATOMS: atom_id res chain seq x y z
N MET A 1 14.15 16.31 -27.67
CA MET A 1 13.16 16.56 -26.60
C MET A 1 13.22 15.39 -25.66
N ILE A 2 14.16 15.43 -24.72
CA ILE A 2 14.30 14.37 -23.71
C ILE A 2 13.19 14.45 -22.66
N ASP A 3 12.41 15.52 -22.72
CA ASP A 3 11.30 15.88 -21.85
C ASP A 3 10.22 14.79 -21.83
N ASN A 4 9.84 14.25 -22.99
CA ASN A 4 8.86 13.15 -23.07
C ASN A 4 9.38 11.85 -22.47
N PHE A 5 10.69 11.59 -22.56
CA PHE A 5 11.30 10.42 -21.94
C PHE A 5 11.34 10.56 -20.41
N ALA A 6 11.78 11.70 -19.91
CA ALA A 6 11.76 12.01 -18.48
C ALA A 6 10.32 11.95 -17.93
N LEU A 7 9.36 12.51 -18.67
CA LEU A 7 7.94 12.45 -18.32
C LEU A 7 7.44 11.00 -18.26
N ALA A 8 7.71 10.20 -19.29
CA ALA A 8 7.31 8.80 -19.34
C ALA A 8 7.94 7.96 -18.21
N VAL A 9 9.19 8.24 -17.85
CA VAL A 9 9.89 7.57 -16.74
C VAL A 9 9.23 7.94 -15.40
N SER A 10 9.02 9.22 -15.12
CA SER A 10 8.38 9.67 -13.87
C SER A 10 6.97 9.09 -13.71
N HIS A 11 6.17 9.12 -14.78
CA HIS A 11 4.82 8.59 -14.75
C HIS A 11 4.81 7.06 -14.71
N GLY A 12 5.73 6.40 -15.42
CA GLY A 12 5.92 4.96 -15.39
C GLY A 12 6.27 4.45 -13.99
N LEU A 13 7.19 5.14 -13.27
CA LEU A 13 7.50 4.82 -11.88
C LEU A 13 6.28 4.98 -10.97
N MET A 14 5.52 6.07 -11.11
CA MET A 14 4.31 6.29 -10.32
C MET A 14 3.27 5.18 -10.54
N ILE A 15 3.01 4.81 -11.80
CA ILE A 15 2.09 3.71 -12.16
C ILE A 15 2.59 2.38 -11.58
N LEU A 16 3.90 2.11 -11.65
CA LEU A 16 4.50 0.89 -11.10
C LEU A 16 4.32 0.78 -9.58
N ILE A 17 4.54 1.88 -8.85
CA ILE A 17 4.35 1.94 -7.40
C ILE A 17 2.87 1.70 -7.06
N PHE A 18 1.96 2.35 -7.78
CA PHE A 18 0.52 2.19 -7.57
C PHE A 18 0.07 0.74 -7.81
N TRP A 19 0.55 0.12 -8.90
CA TRP A 19 0.28 -1.28 -9.21
C TRP A 19 0.81 -2.23 -8.14
N ARG A 20 2.02 -1.97 -7.60
CA ARG A 20 2.60 -2.75 -6.50
C ARG A 20 1.80 -2.59 -5.21
N LEU A 21 1.30 -1.38 -4.92
CA LEU A 21 0.51 -1.08 -3.73
C LEU A 21 -0.86 -1.76 -3.77
N LEU A 22 -1.56 -1.69 -4.91
CA LEU A 22 -2.85 -2.38 -5.10
C LEU A 22 -2.76 -3.89 -4.94
N LYS A 23 -1.62 -4.49 -5.31
CA LYS A 23 -1.37 -5.93 -5.16
C LYS A 23 -0.89 -6.32 -3.76
N ARG A 24 -0.73 -5.38 -2.83
CA ARG A 24 -0.17 -5.66 -1.52
C ARG A 24 -1.25 -6.29 -0.64
N PRO A 25 -1.15 -7.59 -0.29
CA PRO A 25 -2.15 -8.28 0.54
C PRO A 25 -2.19 -7.75 1.98
N ASP A 26 -1.20 -6.95 2.36
CA ASP A 26 -1.12 -6.27 3.65
C ASP A 26 -2.13 -5.12 3.79
N LEU A 27 -2.55 -4.49 2.68
CA LEU A 27 -3.61 -3.48 2.70
C LEU A 27 -5.01 -4.12 2.75
N ASP A 28 -5.14 -5.37 2.29
CA ASP A 28 -6.37 -6.15 2.35
C ASP A 28 -6.58 -6.81 3.73
N ARG A 29 -5.52 -6.81 4.57
CA ARG A 29 -5.62 -7.21 5.97
C ARG A 29 -6.15 -6.04 6.76
N GLU A 30 -7.44 -6.07 7.05
CA GLU A 30 -7.95 -5.51 8.29
C GLU A 30 -7.38 -6.38 9.43
N ASP A 31 -6.12 -6.18 9.81
CA ASP A 31 -5.56 -6.76 11.02
C ASP A 31 -6.45 -6.28 12.17
N ALA A 32 -7.40 -7.14 12.53
CA ALA A 32 -8.41 -6.90 13.54
C ALA A 32 -7.67 -6.34 14.76
N ALA A 33 -7.96 -5.07 15.06
CA ALA A 33 -7.30 -4.32 16.12
C ALA A 33 -7.08 -5.23 17.34
N PRO A 34 -5.87 -5.24 17.94
CA PRO A 34 -5.54 -6.17 19.01
C PRO A 34 -6.66 -6.18 20.05
N LYS A 35 -7.42 -7.28 20.11
CA LYS A 35 -8.57 -7.37 21.00
C LYS A 35 -8.03 -7.17 22.42
N PRO A 36 -8.47 -6.12 23.15
CA PRO A 36 -7.93 -5.86 24.48
C PRO A 36 -8.16 -7.11 25.33
N PRO A 37 -7.18 -7.50 26.15
CA PRO A 37 -7.30 -8.69 26.98
C PRO A 37 -8.57 -8.55 27.81
N ARG A 38 -9.53 -9.48 27.60
CA ARG A 38 -10.77 -9.54 28.36
C ARG A 38 -10.38 -9.76 29.81
N ARG A 39 -10.40 -8.68 30.59
CA ARG A 39 -10.30 -8.71 32.06
C ARG A 39 -11.40 -9.66 32.50
N ARG A 40 -11.01 -10.84 32.96
CA ARG A 40 -11.90 -11.78 33.62
C ARG A 40 -12.00 -11.24 35.03
N ASP A 41 -12.95 -10.34 35.24
CA ASP A 41 -13.27 -9.86 36.56
C ASP A 41 -13.87 -11.04 37.35
N ALA A 42 -13.34 -11.20 38.56
CA ALA A 42 -13.53 -12.33 39.47
C ALA A 42 -14.89 -12.29 40.18
#